data_AF-A0A0H3FFJ0-F1
#
_entry.id   AF-A0A0H3FFJ0-F1
#
_cell.length_a   1.000
_cell.length_b   1.000
_cell.length_c   1.000
_cell.angle_alpha   90.00
_cell.angle_beta   90.00
_cell.angle_gamma   90.00
#
_symmetry.space_group_name_H-M   'P 1'
#
loop_
_entity.id
_entity.type
_entity.pdbx_description
1 polymer ?
#
loop_
_entity_poly.entity_id
_entity_poly.type
_entity_poly.pdbx_seq_one_letter_code
_entity_poly.pdbx_strand_id
1 'polypeptide(L)'
;MKRKMTLRISLLLLIYLFVAFFILSIAARVITGVVYSGEIYLLSGEIIQSAKMSFVAGALGTLVAFIFNKIDEYNAHKKPPTNPNE
;
A
#
# COMPACT_ATOMS: atom_id res chain seq x y z
N MET A 1 0.03 23.57 5.57
CA MET A 1 -1.07 23.07 4.70
C MET A 1 -1.28 21.59 4.97
N LYS A 2 -2.35 21.18 5.67
CA LYS A 2 -2.69 19.74 5.76
C LYS A 2 -3.15 19.28 4.37
N ARG A 3 -2.33 18.50 3.66
CA ARG A 3 -2.71 17.93 2.35
C ARG A 3 -3.78 16.88 2.58
N LYS A 4 -5.00 17.18 2.15
CA LYS A 4 -6.15 16.29 2.26
C LYS A 4 -5.99 15.15 1.26
N MET A 5 -5.98 13.90 1.71
CA MET A 5 -5.97 12.75 0.80
C MET A 5 -7.25 12.78 -0.06
N THR A 6 -7.08 13.18 -1.31
CA THR A 6 -8.13 13.24 -2.32
C THR A 6 -8.22 11.90 -3.03
N LEU A 7 -9.36 11.56 -3.64
CA LEU A 7 -9.53 10.30 -4.37
C LEU A 7 -8.42 10.04 -5.41
N ARG A 8 -7.94 11.11 -6.06
CA ARG A 8 -6.81 11.05 -7.00
C ARG A 8 -5.51 10.58 -6.34
N ILE A 9 -5.22 11.07 -5.14
CA ILE A 9 -4.02 10.70 -4.37
C ILE A 9 -4.15 9.24 -3.89
N SER A 10 -5.34 8.82 -3.44
CA SER A 10 -5.59 7.42 -3.08
C SER A 10 -5.41 6.48 -4.27
N LEU A 11 -5.87 6.86 -5.46
CA LEU A 11 -5.69 6.04 -6.66
C LEU A 11 -4.22 5.94 -7.08
N LEU A 12 -3.48 7.05 -7.02
CA LEU A 12 -2.03 7.05 -7.28
C LEU A 12 -1.29 6.18 -6.26
N LEU A 13 -1.68 6.25 -4.98
CA LEU A 13 -1.11 5.40 -3.93
C LEU A 13 -1.39 3.92 -4.17
N LEU A 14 -2.61 3.59 -4.63
CA LEU A 14 -2.98 2.21 -5.00
C LEU A 14 -2.11 1.68 -6.13
N ILE A 15 -1.95 2.46 -7.21
CA ILE A 15 -1.11 2.08 -8.35
C ILE A 15 0.33 1.92 -7.90
N TYR A 16 0.85 2.86 -7.10
CA TYR A 16 2.20 2.81 -6.56
C TYR A 16 2.43 1.54 -5.74
N LEU A 17 1.57 1.26 -4.76
CA LEU A 17 1.69 0.07 -3.91
C LEU A 17 1.51 -1.22 -4.71
N PHE A 18 0.57 -1.25 -5.66
CA PHE A 18 0.40 -2.38 -6.56
C PHE A 18 1.68 -2.70 -7.32
N VAL A 19 2.28 -1.70 -7.99
CA VAL A 19 3.51 -1.88 -8.76
C VAL A 19 4.67 -2.28 -7.85
N ALA A 20 4.80 -1.65 -6.68
CA ALA A 20 5.86 -1.97 -5.72
C ALA A 20 5.77 -3.42 -5.22
N PHE A 21 4.58 -3.87 -4.79
CA PHE A 21 4.37 -5.25 -4.34
C PHE A 21 4.51 -6.25 -5.49
N PHE A 22 4.13 -5.88 -6.70
CA PHE A 22 4.28 -6.74 -7.87
C PHE A 22 5.74 -6.98 -8.23
N ILE A 23 6.54 -5.91 -8.29
CA ILE A 23 7.99 -6.01 -8.52
C ILE A 23 8.65 -6.81 -7.39
N LEU A 24 8.29 -6.52 -6.12
CA LEU A 24 8.81 -7.25 -4.98
C LEU A 24 8.47 -8.74 -5.05
N SER A 25 7.23 -9.08 -5.42
CA SER A 25 6.79 -10.47 -5.55
C SER A 25 7.53 -11.20 -6.66
N ILE A 26 7.77 -10.57 -7.81
CA ILE A 26 8.55 -11.17 -8.90
C ILE A 26 10.00 -11.35 -8.45
N ALA A 27 10.61 -10.31 -7.88
CA ALA A 27 11.99 -10.37 -7.40
C ALA A 27 12.18 -11.46 -6.35
N ALA A 28 11.26 -11.57 -5.38
CA ALA A 28 11.27 -12.62 -4.38
C ALA A 28 11.23 -14.01 -5.03
N ARG A 29 10.32 -14.25 -5.98
CA ARG A 29 10.22 -15.53 -6.69
C ARG A 29 11.49 -15.87 -7.45
N VAL A 30 12.04 -14.92 -8.22
CA VAL A 30 13.27 -15.11 -8.99
C VAL A 30 14.43 -15.45 -8.05
N ILE A 31 14.61 -14.68 -6.98
CA ILE A 31 15.66 -14.93 -5.99
C ILE A 31 15.49 -16.31 -5.36
N THR A 32 14.27 -16.68 -4.93
CA THR A 32 14.03 -18.00 -4.35
C THR A 32 14.26 -19.14 -5.35
N GLY A 33 13.84 -18.99 -6.61
CA GLY A 33 14.06 -20.00 -7.64
C GLY A 33 15.54 -20.22 -7.93
N VAL A 34 16.31 -19.13 -8.04
CA VAL A 34 17.75 -19.20 -8.25
C VAL A 34 18.48 -19.81 -7.05
N VAL A 35 18.12 -19.41 -5.83
CA VAL A 35 18.80 -19.88 -4.61
C VAL A 35 18.50 -21.36 -4.31
N TYR A 36 17.26 -21.81 -4.49
CA TYR A 36 16.86 -23.17 -4.11
C TYR A 36 16.94 -24.18 -5.25
N SER A 37 16.65 -23.76 -6.48
CA SER A 37 16.55 -24.65 -7.64
C SER A 37 17.66 -24.43 -8.67
N GLY A 38 18.38 -23.30 -8.61
CA GLY A 38 19.31 -22.88 -9.66
C GLY A 38 18.63 -22.44 -10.96
N GLU A 39 17.30 -22.39 -10.99
CA GLU A 39 16.50 -22.20 -12.20
C GLU A 39 15.44 -21.12 -12.01
N ILE A 40 15.18 -20.34 -13.06
CA ILE A 40 14.18 -19.28 -13.05
C ILE A 40 12.87 -19.83 -13.62
N TYR A 41 11.95 -20.19 -12.72
CA TYR A 41 10.59 -20.59 -13.08
C TYR A 41 9.64 -19.39 -12.96
N LEU A 42 9.35 -18.76 -14.10
CA LEU A 42 8.31 -17.73 -14.21
C LEU A 42 7.22 -18.22 -15.17
N LEU A 43 6.37 -19.13 -14.69
CA LEU A 43 5.19 -19.54 -15.46
C LEU A 43 4.16 -18.41 -15.47
N SER A 44 3.39 -18.31 -16.56
CA SER A 44 2.32 -17.33 -16.72
C SER A 44 1.29 -17.36 -15.58
N GLY A 45 0.98 -18.55 -15.05
CA GLY A 45 0.09 -18.72 -13.89
C GLY A 45 0.62 -18.06 -12.61
N GLU A 46 1.94 -18.13 -12.38
CA GLU A 46 2.59 -17.53 -11.21
C GLU A 46 2.60 -16.00 -11.28
N ILE A 47 2.77 -15.45 -12.49
CA ILE A 47 2.71 -14.01 -12.75
C ILE A 47 1.30 -13.48 -12.46
N ILE A 48 0.26 -14.19 -12.93
CA ILE A 48 -1.14 -13.83 -12.67
C ILE A 48 -1.44 -13.89 -11.17
N GLN A 49 -0.98 -14.93 -10.47
CA GLN A 49 -1.16 -15.03 -9.03
C GLN A 49 -0.46 -13.88 -8.30
N SER A 50 0.77 -13.55 -8.70
CA SER A 50 1.53 -12.43 -8.13
C SER A 50 0.83 -11.09 -8.35
N ALA A 51 0.24 -10.87 -9.54
CA ALA A 51 -0.57 -9.69 -9.80
C ALA A 51 -1.80 -9.61 -8.89
N LYS A 52 -2.54 -10.72 -8.72
CA LYS A 52 -3.70 -10.77 -7.81
C LYS A 52 -3.33 -10.44 -6.38
N MET A 53 -2.26 -11.04 -5.85
CA MET A 53 -1.80 -10.81 -4.48
C MET A 53 -1.28 -9.39 -4.27
N SER A 54 -0.57 -8.84 -5.26
CA SER A 54 -0.06 -7.46 -5.22
C SER A 54 -1.20 -6.44 -5.25
N PHE A 55 -2.28 -6.73 -5.97
CA PHE A 55 -3.47 -5.90 -5.97
C PHE A 55 -4.16 -5.89 -4.60
N VAL A 56 -4.32 -7.06 -3.98
CA VAL A 56 -4.88 -7.16 -2.62
C VAL A 56 -4.01 -6.40 -1.61
N ALA A 57 -2.69 -6.59 -1.66
CA ALA A 57 -1.76 -5.88 -0.79
C ALA A 57 -1.81 -4.36 -1.00
N GLY A 58 -1.82 -3.90 -2.25
CA GLY A 58 -1.94 -2.49 -2.59
C GLY A 58 -3.27 -1.87 -2.15
N ALA A 59 -4.38 -2.61 -2.31
CA ALA A 59 -5.71 -2.18 -1.89
C ALA A 59 -5.80 -2.02 -0.37
N LEU A 60 -5.32 -3.02 0.39
CA LEU A 60 -5.28 -2.97 1.86
C LEU A 60 -4.38 -1.83 2.36
N GLY A 61 -3.18 -1.69 1.80
CA GLY A 61 -2.26 -0.60 2.17
C GLY A 61 -2.85 0.78 1.90
N THR A 62 -3.52 0.95 0.75
CA THR A 62 -4.20 2.21 0.41
C THR A 62 -5.38 2.49 1.35
N LEU A 63 -6.16 1.45 1.69
CA LEU A 63 -7.29 1.59 2.61
C LEU A 63 -6.83 2.02 4.00
N VAL A 64 -5.79 1.38 4.52
CA VAL A 64 -5.19 1.73 5.82
C VAL A 64 -4.70 3.19 5.80
N ALA A 65 -3.95 3.59 4.77
CA ALA A 65 -3.49 4.97 4.63
C ALA A 65 -4.65 5.97 4.57
N PHE A 66 -5.74 5.62 3.87
CA PHE A 66 -6.94 6.45 3.80
C PHE A 66 -7.63 6.61 5.16
N ILE A 67 -7.77 5.53 5.93
CA ILE A 67 -8.35 5.54 7.27
C ILE A 67 -7.51 6.41 8.21
N PHE A 68 -6.18 6.22 8.22
CA PHE A 68 -5.29 7.03 9.06
C PHE A 68 -5.34 8.51 8.69
N ASN A 69 -5.39 8.84 7.40
CA ASN A 69 -5.57 10.22 6.96
C ASN A 69 -6.90 10.80 7.46
N LYS A 70 -7.98 10.01 7.50
CA LYS A 70 -9.28 10.46 8.04
C LYS A 70 -9.26 10.64 9.56
N ILE A 71 -8.55 9.78 10.29
CA ILE A 71 -8.36 9.93 11.73
C ILE A 71 -7.55 11.20 12.03
N ASP A 72 -6.45 11.45 11.30
CA ASP A 72 -5.67 12.68 11.48
C ASP A 72 -6.46 13.93 11.10
N GLU A 73 -7.30 13.84 10.06
CA GLU A 73 -8.23 14.91 9.71
C GLU A 73 -9.20 15.18 10.86
N TYR A 74 -9.84 14.14 11.42
CA TYR A 74 -10.77 14.28 12.55
C TYR A 74 -10.10 14.86 13.81
N ASN A 75 -8.92 14.35 14.17
CA ASN A 75 -8.17 14.84 15.34
C ASN A 75 -7.68 16.29 15.15
N ALA A 76 -7.37 16.71 13.93
CA ALA A 76 -7.01 18.10 13.63
C ALA A 76 -8.15 19.09 13.89
N HIS A 77 -9.40 18.64 13.77
CA HIS A 77 -10.58 19.48 13.96
C HIS A 77 -11.01 19.56 15.43
N LYS A 78 -10.41 18.76 16.32
CA LYS A 78 -10.62 18.93 17.76
C LYS A 78 -9.93 20.22 18.20
N LYS A 79 -10.69 21.16 18.78
CA LYS A 79 -10.12 22.33 19.46
C LYS A 79 -9.14 21.85 20.55
N PRO A 80 -8.03 22.56 20.79
CA PRO A 80 -7.23 22.32 21.99
C PRO A 80 -8.15 22.41 23.22
N PRO A 81 -7.91 21.60 24.26
CA PRO A 81 -8.74 21.65 25.46
C PRO A 81 -8.77 23.10 25.96
N THR A 82 -9.97 23.66 26.08
CA THR A 82 -10.16 24.94 26.76
C THR A 82 -9.65 24.74 28.19
N ASN A 83 -8.61 25.47 28.57
CA ASN A 83 -8.15 25.46 29.95
C ASN A 83 -9.34 25.88 30.84
N PRO A 84 -9.71 25.13 31.88
CA PRO A 84 -10.84 25.47 32.74
C PRO A 84 -10.64 26.74 33.60
N ASN A 85 -9.50 27.43 33.45
CA ASN A 85 -9.01 28.46 34.35
C ASN A 85 -8.83 29.84 33.67
N GLU A 86 -9.49 30.10 32.53
CA GLU A 86 -9.63 31.45 31.94
C GLU A 86 -11.04 31.98 32.09
#